data_AF-A0A1F8PUA0-F1
#
_entry.id   AF-A0A1F8PUA0-F1
#
_cell.length_a   1.000
_cell.length_b   1.000
_cell.length_c   1.000
_cell.angle_alpha   90.00
_cell.angle_beta   90.00
_cell.angle_gamma   90.00
#
_symmetry.space_group_name_H-M   'P 1'
#
loop_
_entity.id
_entity.type
_entity.pdbx_description
1 polymer ?
#
loop_
_entity_poly.entity_id
_entity_poly.type
_entity_poly.pdbx_seq_one_letter_code
_entity_poly.pdbx_strand_id
1 'polypeptide(L)'
;MEKINVAEAKSRFSELISRAASGERFIIQRRERPVAALIGAVELERLERTSHAARRLALALGQGEDILERVERRELHPAMAAFGLWRGDPDLEALAEEIASERLKPPRRPDLDL
;
A
#
# COMPACT_ATOMS: atom_id res chain seq x y z
N MET A 1 -9.91 4.85 15.75
CA MET A 1 -8.73 4.13 16.27
C MET A 1 -8.08 5.03 17.30
N GLU A 2 -8.12 4.61 18.56
CA GLU A 2 -7.71 5.42 19.72
C GLU A 2 -6.17 5.50 19.80
N LYS A 3 -5.62 6.64 20.21
CA LYS A 3 -4.19 6.85 20.36
C LYS A 3 -3.87 6.95 21.85
N ILE A 4 -2.98 6.09 22.32
CA ILE A 4 -2.56 6.04 23.72
C ILE A 4 -1.05 6.14 23.82
N ASN A 5 -0.55 6.73 24.90
CA ASN A 5 0.89 6.77 25.13
C ASN A 5 1.40 5.46 25.75
N VAL A 6 2.71 5.21 25.67
CA VAL A 6 3.33 3.99 26.25
C VAL A 6 3.09 3.85 27.76
N ALA A 7 3.02 4.96 28.51
CA ALA A 7 2.82 4.90 29.97
C ALA A 7 1.41 4.42 30.33
N GLU A 8 0.41 4.90 29.60
CA GLU A 8 -1.00 4.47 29.71
C GLU A 8 -1.17 3.02 29.26
N ALA A 9 -0.53 2.64 28.15
CA ALA A 9 -0.54 1.24 27.69
C ALA A 9 0.02 0.29 28.75
N LYS A 10 1.08 0.70 29.46
CA LYS A 10 1.69 -0.08 30.54
C LYS A 10 0.82 -0.14 31.80
N SER A 11 0.15 0.95 32.18
CA SER A 11 -0.64 0.99 33.42
C SER A 11 -1.95 0.22 33.33
N ARG A 12 -2.54 0.11 32.13
CA ARG A 12 -3.86 -0.52 31.90
C ARG A 12 -3.83 -1.68 30.91
N PHE A 13 -2.69 -2.36 30.78
CA PHE A 13 -2.47 -3.34 29.71
C PHE A 13 -3.54 -4.44 29.65
N SER A 14 -3.92 -5.03 30.78
CA SER A 14 -4.93 -6.10 30.83
C SER A 14 -6.33 -5.63 30.37
N GLU A 15 -6.69 -4.40 30.70
CA GLU A 15 -7.95 -3.79 30.26
C GLU A 15 -7.92 -3.57 28.74
N LEU A 16 -6.82 -3.01 28.23
CA LEU A 16 -6.64 -2.75 26.81
C LEU A 16 -6.65 -4.05 25.98
N ILE A 17 -6.10 -5.15 26.49
CA ILE A 17 -6.23 -6.47 25.85
C ILE A 17 -7.70 -6.89 25.77
N SER A 18 -8.44 -6.75 26.86
CA SER A 18 -9.86 -7.16 26.91
C SER A 18 -10.70 -6.34 25.92
N ARG A 19 -10.44 -5.03 25.84
CA ARG A 19 -11.04 -4.12 24.86
C ARG A 19 -10.62 -4.45 23.42
N ALA A 20 -9.35 -4.79 23.21
CA ALA A 20 -8.88 -5.19 21.89
C ALA A 20 -9.51 -6.52 21.42
N ALA A 21 -9.71 -7.46 22.35
CA ALA A 21 -10.40 -8.72 22.08
C ALA A 21 -11.88 -8.52 21.74
N SER A 22 -12.55 -7.47 22.25
CA SER A 22 -13.91 -7.10 21.86
C SER A 22 -14.00 -6.31 20.55
N GLY A 23 -12.85 -6.01 19.91
CA GLY A 23 -12.77 -5.39 18.59
C GLY A 23 -12.29 -3.93 18.59
N GLU A 24 -11.95 -3.36 19.75
CA GLU A 24 -11.34 -2.05 19.81
C GLU A 24 -9.90 -2.07 19.25
N ARG A 25 -9.43 -0.93 18.74
CA ARG A 25 -8.11 -0.82 18.11
C ARG A 25 -7.38 0.40 18.64
N PHE A 26 -6.14 0.19 19.08
CA PHE A 26 -5.30 1.20 19.71
C PHE A 26 -3.99 1.37 18.95
N ILE A 27 -3.52 2.62 18.86
CA ILE A 27 -2.16 2.95 18.44
C ILE A 27 -1.39 3.42 19.66
N ILE A 28 -0.32 2.71 19.97
CA ILE A 28 0.58 3.03 21.08
C ILE A 28 1.65 3.98 20.54
N GLN A 29 1.81 5.13 21.18
CA GLN A 29 2.73 6.18 20.77
C GLN A 29 3.79 6.47 21.84
N ARG A 30 5.02 6.76 21.39
CA ARG A 30 6.10 7.30 22.21
C ARG A 30 6.49 8.68 21.68
N ARG A 31 6.26 9.73 22.48
CA ARG A 31 6.54 11.13 22.08
C ARG A 31 5.90 11.47 20.73
N GLU A 32 4.58 11.26 20.62
CA GLU A 32 3.77 11.44 19.39
C GLU A 32 4.08 10.51 18.22
N ARG A 33 5.15 9.70 18.28
CA ARG A 33 5.47 8.73 17.22
C ARG A 33 4.76 7.41 17.46
N PRO A 34 3.95 6.89 16.51
CA PRO A 34 3.41 5.54 16.57
C PRO A 34 4.55 4.51 16.66
N VAL A 35 4.47 3.60 17.63
CA VAL A 35 5.48 2.55 17.83
C VAL A 35 4.90 1.14 17.82
N ALA A 36 3.61 0.98 18.14
CA ALA A 36 2.92 -0.30 18.09
C ALA A 36 1.41 -0.10 17.88
N ALA A 37 0.73 -1.17 17.50
CA ALA A 37 -0.72 -1.26 17.46
C ALA A 37 -1.19 -2.42 18.33
N LEU A 38 -2.31 -2.26 19.04
CA LEU A 38 -2.98 -3.33 19.76
C LEU A 38 -4.34 -3.58 19.12
N ILE A 39 -4.54 -4.81 18.66
CA ILE A 39 -5.75 -5.33 18.05
C ILE A 39 -6.02 -6.74 18.58
N GLY A 40 -7.28 -7.20 18.50
CA GLY A 40 -7.63 -8.58 18.83
C GLY A 40 -6.99 -9.60 17.88
N ALA A 41 -6.74 -10.82 18.37
CA ALA A 41 -6.10 -11.88 17.60
C ALA A 41 -6.91 -12.30 16.36
N VAL A 42 -8.24 -12.38 16.48
CA VAL A 42 -9.14 -12.71 15.35
C VAL A 42 -9.06 -11.65 14.25
N GLU A 43 -8.96 -10.38 14.64
CA GLU A 43 -8.82 -9.27 13.71
C GLU A 43 -7.45 -9.30 13.00
N LEU A 44 -6.38 -9.60 13.74
CA LEU A 44 -5.05 -9.80 13.16
C LEU A 44 -5.07 -10.91 12.11
N GLU A 45 -5.64 -12.06 12.45
CA GLU A 45 -5.75 -13.20 11.53
C GLU A 45 -6.55 -12.84 10.28
N ARG A 46 -7.65 -12.09 10.41
CA ARG A 46 -8.44 -11.61 9.27
C ARG A 46 -7.62 -10.70 8.36
N LEU A 47 -6.85 -9.78 8.94
CA LEU A 47 -5.96 -8.87 8.19
C LEU A 47 -4.89 -9.65 7.43
N GLU A 48 -4.24 -10.62 8.09
CA GLU A 48 -3.24 -11.50 7.49
C GLU A 48 -3.83 -12.31 6.33
N ARG A 49 -4.98 -12.96 6.53
CA ARG A 49 -5.65 -13.72 5.47
C ARG A 49 -6.01 -12.84 4.26
N THR A 50 -6.51 -11.63 4.51
CA THR A 50 -6.86 -10.68 3.44
C THR A 50 -5.61 -10.24 2.68
N SER A 51 -4.52 -9.92 3.40
CA SER A 51 -3.23 -9.56 2.80
C SER A 51 -2.66 -10.69 1.94
N HIS A 52 -2.65 -11.93 2.45
CA HIS A 52 -2.21 -13.10 1.70
C HIS A 52 -3.08 -13.37 0.46
N ALA A 53 -4.41 -13.22 0.58
CA ALA A 53 -5.31 -13.37 -0.55
C ALA A 53 -5.01 -12.33 -1.65
N ALA A 54 -4.82 -11.07 -1.27
CA ALA A 54 -4.45 -10.00 -2.21
C ALA A 54 -3.09 -10.28 -2.87
N ARG A 55 -2.09 -10.73 -2.10
CA ARG A 55 -0.78 -11.11 -2.65
C ARG A 55 -0.87 -12.26 -3.65
N ARG A 56 -1.63 -13.31 -3.32
CA ARG A 56 -1.86 -14.43 -4.25
C ARG A 56 -2.60 -14.01 -5.51
N LEU A 57 -3.60 -13.14 -5.39
CA LEU A 57 -4.32 -12.58 -6.53
C LEU A 57 -3.35 -11.81 -7.44
N ALA A 58 -2.50 -10.96 -6.87
CA ALA A 58 -1.51 -10.22 -7.64
C ALA A 58 -0.56 -11.15 -8.42
N LEU A 59 -0.04 -12.20 -7.78
CA LEU A 59 0.78 -13.20 -8.45
C LEU A 59 0.02 -13.94 -9.56
N ALA A 60 -1.23 -14.35 -9.31
CA ALA A 60 -2.07 -15.02 -10.31
C ALA A 60 -2.38 -14.13 -11.52
N LEU A 61 -2.39 -12.81 -11.32
CA LEU A 61 -2.54 -11.81 -12.36
C LEU A 61 -1.20 -11.43 -13.03
N GLY A 62 -0.12 -12.16 -12.77
CA GLY A 62 1.17 -11.98 -13.46
C GLY A 62 2.11 -10.94 -12.84
N GLN A 63 1.84 -10.47 -11.61
CA GLN A 63 2.75 -9.56 -10.92
C GLN A 63 4.04 -10.27 -10.53
N GLY A 64 5.18 -9.61 -10.75
CA GLY A 64 6.48 -10.09 -10.28
C GLY A 64 6.62 -10.00 -8.76
N GLU A 65 7.25 -10.99 -8.13
CA GLU A 65 7.53 -10.99 -6.69
C GLU A 65 8.38 -9.78 -6.27
N ASP A 66 9.31 -9.36 -7.15
CA ASP A 66 10.16 -8.18 -6.97
C ASP A 66 9.36 -6.89 -6.81
N ILE A 67 8.28 -6.74 -7.58
CA ILE A 67 7.38 -5.59 -7.49
C ILE A 67 6.66 -5.59 -6.14
N LEU A 68 6.14 -6.75 -5.73
CA LEU A 68 5.37 -6.89 -4.50
C LEU A 68 6.23 -6.60 -3.26
N GLU A 69 7.47 -7.08 -3.23
CA GLU A 69 8.41 -6.75 -2.15
C GLU A 69 8.71 -5.24 -2.07
N ARG A 70 8.90 -4.58 -3.22
CA ARG A 70 9.14 -3.13 -3.28
C ARG A 70 7.92 -2.33 -2.81
N VAL A 71 6.71 -2.83 -3.08
CA VAL A 71 5.47 -2.23 -2.54
C VAL A 71 5.39 -2.38 -1.03
N GLU A 72 5.68 -3.57 -0.48
CA GLU A 72 5.70 -3.79 0.97
C GLU A 72 6.72 -2.88 1.68
N ARG A 73 7.89 -2.69 1.08
CA ARG A 73 8.93 -1.76 1.57
C ARG A 73 8.60 -0.28 1.34
N ARG A 74 7.47 0.04 0.70
CA ARG A 74 7.05 1.39 0.31
C ARG A 74 8.02 2.10 -0.66
N GLU A 75 8.82 1.32 -1.38
CA GLU A 75 9.72 1.81 -2.43
C GLU A 75 8.98 2.00 -3.76
N LEU A 76 7.83 1.35 -3.92
CA LEU A 76 6.96 1.45 -5.07
C LEU A 76 5.51 1.67 -4.62
N HIS A 77 4.80 2.60 -5.28
CA HIS A 77 3.39 2.81 -4.98
C HIS A 77 2.55 1.62 -5.47
N PRO A 78 1.56 1.12 -4.70
CA PRO A 78 0.73 -0.03 -5.12
C PRO A 78 0.04 0.15 -6.48
N ALA A 79 -0.35 1.37 -6.83
CA ALA A 79 -0.89 1.67 -8.15
C ALA A 79 0.12 1.39 -9.28
N MET A 80 1.42 1.64 -9.04
CA MET A 80 2.51 1.32 -9.98
C MET A 80 2.73 -0.18 -10.12
N ALA A 81 2.46 -0.96 -9.07
CA ALA A 81 2.43 -2.41 -9.17
C ALA A 81 1.23 -2.90 -9.98
N ALA A 82 0.05 -2.29 -9.85
CA ALA A 82 -1.10 -2.64 -10.67
C ALA A 82 -0.82 -2.48 -12.19
N PHE A 83 -0.01 -1.48 -12.59
CA PHE A 83 0.45 -1.34 -13.97
C PHE A 83 1.38 -2.47 -14.45
N GLY A 84 1.91 -3.31 -13.55
CA GLY A 84 2.61 -4.55 -13.92
C GLY A 84 1.75 -5.54 -14.72
N LEU A 85 0.41 -5.37 -14.73
CA LEU A 85 -0.52 -6.08 -15.62
C LEU A 85 -0.23 -5.84 -17.11
N TRP A 86 0.48 -4.76 -17.42
CA TRP A 86 0.84 -4.35 -18.78
C TRP A 86 2.26 -4.77 -19.17
N ARG A 87 2.99 -5.40 -18.25
CA ARG A 87 4.36 -5.85 -18.50
C ARG A 87 4.31 -7.03 -19.47
N GLY A 88 4.70 -6.80 -20.72
CA GLY A 88 4.59 -7.79 -21.80
C GLY A 88 3.36 -7.61 -22.70
N ASP A 89 2.60 -6.53 -22.53
CA ASP A 89 1.63 -6.09 -23.53
C ASP A 89 2.39 -5.54 -24.74
N PRO A 90 2.28 -6.17 -25.94
CA PRO A 90 2.98 -5.72 -27.13
C PRO A 90 2.66 -4.27 -27.51
N ASP A 91 1.44 -3.82 -27.20
CA ASP A 91 0.98 -2.46 -27.52
C ASP A 91 1.68 -1.39 -26.67
N LEU A 92 2.32 -1.80 -25.57
CA LEU A 92 2.96 -0.90 -24.61
C LEU A 92 4.50 -1.04 -24.60
N GLU A 93 5.05 -1.95 -25.40
CA GLU A 93 6.49 -2.24 -25.47
C GLU A 93 7.29 -1.02 -25.94
N ALA A 94 6.76 -0.27 -26.90
CA ALA A 94 7.37 0.94 -27.46
C ALA A 94 6.92 2.25 -26.79
N LEU A 95 5.95 2.22 -25.86
CA LEU A 95 5.28 3.42 -25.35
C LEU A 95 6.25 4.43 -24.73
N ALA A 96 7.29 3.97 -24.04
CA ALA A 96 8.29 4.86 -23.44
C ALA A 96 9.09 5.63 -24.50
N GLU A 97 9.45 4.96 -25.60
CA GLU A 97 10.16 5.57 -26.73
C GLU A 97 9.24 6.51 -27.50
N GLU A 98 7.97 6.13 -27.70
CA GLU A 98 6.96 6.98 -28.33
C GLU A 98 6.75 8.28 -27.54
N ILE A 99 6.55 8.20 -26.22
CA ILE A 99 6.42 9.37 -25.33
C ILE A 99 7.66 10.25 -25.42
N ALA A 100 8.86 9.66 -25.42
CA ALA A 100 10.10 10.42 -25.56
C ALA A 100 10.18 11.13 -26.92
N SER A 101 9.82 10.45 -28.01
CA SER A 101 9.81 11.02 -29.36
C SER A 101 8.81 12.17 -29.49
N GLU A 102 7.60 12.02 -28.93
CA GLU A 102 6.55 13.05 -28.96
C GLU A 102 6.96 14.29 -28.16
N ARG A 103 7.67 14.11 -27.03
CA ARG A 103 8.17 15.23 -26.23
C ARG A 103 9.28 16.02 -26.94
N LEU A 104 10.02 15.39 -27.83
CA LEU A 104 11.01 16.06 -28.67
C LEU A 104 10.37 16.78 -29.86
N LYS A 105 9.13 16.45 -30.22
CA LYS A 105 8.40 17.20 -31.25
C LYS A 105 8.05 18.58 -30.69
N PRO A 106 8.24 19.64 -31.48
CA PRO A 106 7.83 20.97 -31.07
C PRO A 106 6.31 20.96 -30.79
N PRO A 107 5.85 21.62 -29.71
CA PRO A 107 4.45 21.64 -29.37
C PRO A 107 3.63 22.20 -30.52
N ARG A 108 2.78 21.36 -31.13
CA ARG A 108 1.76 21.82 -32.07
C ARG A 108 0.66 22.49 -31.26
N ARG A 109 0.69 23.83 -31.20
CA ARG A 109 -0.51 24.58 -30.86
C ARG A 109 -1.48 24.42 -32.02
N PRO A 110 -2.74 24.03 -31.79
CA PRO A 110 -3.75 24.12 -32.83
C PRO A 110 -3.89 25.60 -33.24
N ASP A 111 -3.90 25.86 -34.55
CA ASP A 111 -4.23 27.19 -35.05
C ASP A 111 -5.67 27.49 -34.62
N LEU A 112 -5.81 28.46 -33.74
CA LEU A 112 -7.09 29.05 -33.43
C LEU A 112 -7.36 30.06 -34.53
N ASP A 113 -8.18 29.67 -35.51
CA ASP A 113 -8.76 30.63 -36.46
C ASP A 113 -9.61 31.62 -35.65
N LEU A 114 -9.10 32.84 -35.48
CA LEU A 114 -9.79 33.99 -34.88
C LEU A 114 -10.40 34.87 -35.97
#